data_AF-A0A7J8D329-F1
#
_entry.id   AF-A0A7J8D329-F1
#
_cell.length_a   1.000
_cell.length_b   1.000
_cell.length_c   1.000
_cell.angle_alpha   90.00
_cell.angle_beta   90.00
_cell.angle_gamma   90.00
#
_symmetry.space_group_name_H-M   'P 1'
#
loop_
_entity.id
_entity.type
_entity.pdbx_description
1 polymer ?
#
loop_
_entity_poly.entity_id
_entity_poly.type
_entity_poly.pdbx_seq_one_letter_code
_entity_poly.pdbx_strand_id
1 'polypeptide(L)' 'MGQRGMSYAKNFAIVGAMFSCTECLVESYRGRSDWKNSVISGCITGGAIGFRAGLKAGVIGCGGFAAFSAAIDYYLR' A
#
# COMPACT_ATOMS: atom_id res chain seq x y z
N MET A 1 5.33 -23.62 -17.94
CA MET A 1 5.90 -22.28 -17.63
C MET A 1 4.79 -21.28 -17.26
N GLY A 2 4.07 -21.48 -16.15
CA GLY A 2 2.92 -20.60 -15.82
C GLY A 2 2.64 -20.39 -14.32
N GLN A 3 3.11 -21.29 -13.44
CA GLN A 3 2.82 -21.18 -12.00
C GLN A 3 3.39 -19.92 -11.34
N ARG A 4 4.59 -19.48 -11.74
CA ARG A 4 5.22 -18.28 -11.16
C ARG A 4 4.48 -17.00 -11.54
N GLY A 5 4.08 -16.85 -12.80
CA GLY A 5 3.30 -15.69 -13.25
C GLY A 5 1.95 -15.60 -12.53
N MET A 6 1.26 -16.72 -12.36
CA MET A 6 0.00 -16.78 -11.62
C MET A 6 0.17 -16.44 -10.13
N SER A 7 1.29 -16.86 -9.54
CA SER A 7 1.61 -16.53 -8.15
C SER A 7 1.90 -15.04 -7.97
N TYR A 8 2.69 -14.42 -8.85
CA TYR A 8 2.91 -12.97 -8.81
C TYR A 8 1.62 -12.17 -9.01
N ALA A 9 0.81 -12.53 -10.00
CA ALA A 9 -0.47 -11.87 -10.25
C ALA A 9 -1.38 -11.87 -9.00
N LYS A 10 -1.46 -13.01 -8.28
CA LYS A 10 -2.20 -13.08 -7.02
C LYS A 10 -1.66 -12.15 -5.94
N ASN A 11 -0.33 -12.08 -5.78
CA ASN A 11 0.28 -11.20 -4.79
C ASN A 11 0.02 -9.72 -5.12
N PHE A 12 0.17 -9.32 -6.38
CA PHE A 12 -0.13 -7.94 -6.81
C PHE A 12 -1.61 -7.60 -6.63
N ALA A 13 -2.53 -8.51 -6.96
CA ALA A 13 -3.96 -8.31 -6.74
C ALA A 13 -4.29 -8.10 -5.26
N ILE A 14 -3.67 -8.87 -4.36
CA ILE A 14 -3.89 -8.74 -2.91
C ILE A 14 -3.37 -7.39 -2.40
N VAL A 15 -2.18 -6.97 -2.81
CA VAL A 15 -1.59 -5.69 -2.38
C VAL A 15 -2.42 -4.50 -2.90
N GLY A 16 -2.81 -4.54 -4.17
CA GLY A 16 -3.65 -3.50 -4.78
C GLY A 16 -5.03 -3.41 -4.12
N ALA A 17 -5.69 -4.55 -3.89
CA ALA A 17 -6.97 -4.59 -3.20
C ALA A 17 -6.87 -4.02 -1.77
N MET A 18 -5.83 -4.39 -1.02
CA MET A 18 -5.59 -3.84 0.32
C MET A 18 -5.41 -2.33 0.27
N PHE A 19 -4.56 -1.83 -0.63
CA PHE A 19 -4.30 -0.39 -0.77
C PHE A 19 -5.57 0.39 -1.07
N SER A 20 -6.34 -0.01 -2.09
CA SER A 20 -7.59 0.65 -2.46
C SER A 20 -8.67 0.57 -1.38
N CYS A 21 -8.78 -0.56 -0.66
CA CYS A 21 -9.69 -0.65 0.48
C CYS A 21 -9.29 0.32 1.60
N THR A 22 -8.00 0.41 1.96
CA THR A 22 -7.55 1.35 2.98
C THR A 22 -7.71 2.80 2.54
N GLU A 23 -7.38 3.14 1.29
CA GLU A 23 -7.60 4.47 0.72
C GLU A 23 -9.06 4.90 0.86
N CYS A 24 -9.98 4.04 0.41
CA CYS A 24 -11.41 4.31 0.42
C CYS A 24 -11.96 4.48 1.84
N LEU A 25 -11.48 3.67 2.81
CA LEU A 25 -11.87 3.80 4.21
C LEU A 25 -11.34 5.10 4.84
N VAL A 26 -10.09 5.46 4.59
CA VAL A 26 -9.50 6.70 5.14
C VAL A 26 -10.15 7.93 4.50
N GLU A 27 -10.43 7.89 3.20
CA GLU A 27 -11.11 8.97 2.49
C GLU A 27 -12.55 9.12 2.96
N SER A 28 -13.29 8.01 3.13
CA SER A 28 -14.65 8.02 3.68
C SER A 28 -14.69 8.58 5.12
N TYR A 29 -13.65 8.29 5.92
CA TYR A 29 -13.56 8.80 7.29
C TYR A 29 -13.21 10.29 7.35
N ARG A 30 -12.36 10.78 6.43
CA ARG A 30 -11.84 12.16 6.45
C ARG A 30 -12.62 13.13 5.55
N GLY A 31 -13.40 12.62 4.61
CA GLY A 31 -14.19 13.40 3.65
C GLY A 31 -13.35 14.28 2.72
N ARG A 32 -12.05 13.99 2.59
CA ARG A 32 -11.07 14.77 1.82
C ARG A 32 -10.12 13.83 1.10
N SER A 33 -9.99 14.03 -0.20
CA SER A 33 -9.02 13.33 -1.05
C SER A 33 -7.74 14.17 -1.12
N ASP A 34 -6.74 13.78 -0.35
CA ASP A 34 -5.44 14.46 -0.28
C ASP A 34 -4.31 13.44 -0.46
N TRP A 35 -3.17 13.87 -1.00
CA TRP A 35 -1.88 13.17 -1.02
C TRP A 35 -1.48 12.48 0.29
N LYS A 36 -1.88 13.03 1.44
CA LYS A 36 -1.66 12.41 2.76
C LYS A 36 -2.44 11.10 2.93
N ASN A 37 -3.59 10.95 2.28
CA ASN A 37 -4.39 9.73 2.29
C ASN A 37 -3.60 8.59 1.66
N SER A 38 -3.04 8.82 0.45
CA SER A 38 -2.21 7.87 -0.32
C SER A 38 -0.97 7.40 0.43
N VAL A 39 -0.34 8.29 1.19
CA VAL A 39 0.86 7.96 1.99
C VAL A 39 0.48 7.16 3.24
N ILE A 40 -0.61 7.54 3.92
CA ILE A 40 -1.07 6.86 5.14
C ILE A 40 -1.59 5.46 4.80
N SER A 41 -2.41 5.33 3.77
CA SER A 41 -2.89 4.03 3.28
C SER A 41 -1.73 3.14 2.83
N GLY A 42 -0.77 3.70 2.08
CA GLY A 42 0.45 2.99 1.66
C GLY A 42 1.25 2.48 2.86
N CYS A 43 1.43 3.31 3.88
CA CYS A 43 2.13 2.92 5.11
C CYS A 43 1.35 1.85 5.90
N ILE A 44 0.01 1.94 5.96
CA ILE A 44 -0.84 0.95 6.63
C ILE A 44 -0.80 -0.40 5.88
N THR A 45 -0.98 -0.40 4.56
CA THR A 45 -0.93 -1.62 3.74
C THR A 45 0.47 -2.24 3.77
N GLY A 46 1.51 -1.45 3.50
CA GLY A 46 2.90 -1.92 3.50
C GLY A 46 3.38 -2.34 4.89
N GLY A 47 2.93 -1.63 5.93
CA GLY A 47 3.14 -1.98 7.32
C GLY A 47 2.46 -3.28 7.72
N ALA A 48 1.19 -3.47 7.37
CA ALA A 48 0.42 -4.68 7.68
C ALA A 48 1.00 -5.93 6.99
N ILE A 49 1.41 -5.81 5.73
CA ILE A 49 2.04 -6.91 4.99
C ILE A 49 3.43 -7.20 5.57
N GLY A 50 4.23 -6.16 5.82
CA GLY A 50 5.58 -6.29 6.37
C GLY A 50 5.58 -6.82 7.81
N PHE A 51 4.56 -6.50 8.61
CA PHE A 51 4.44 -6.98 9.98
C PHE A 51 4.31 -8.50 10.06
N ARG A 52 3.76 -9.15 9.03
CA ARG A 52 3.70 -10.61 8.93
C ARG A 52 5.09 -11.26 8.86
N ALA A 53 6.10 -10.54 8.38
CA ALA A 53 7.50 -10.96 8.38
C ALA A 53 8.30 -10.44 9.59
N GLY A 54 7.67 -9.67 10.49
CA GLY A 54 8.24 -9.15 11.73
C GLY A 54 8.17 -7.63 11.86
N LEU A 55 8.39 -7.11 13.07
CA LEU A 55 8.27 -5.68 13.39
C LEU A 55 9.23 -4.81 12.54
N LYS A 56 10.49 -5.24 12.39
CA LYS A 56 11.48 -4.52 11.55
C LYS A 56 11.04 -4.46 10.08
N ALA A 57 10.50 -5.56 9.55
CA ALA A 57 10.00 -5.61 8.18
C ALA A 57 8.74 -4.75 8.00
N GLY A 58 7.88 -4.66 9.02
CA GLY A 58 6.73 -3.76 9.03
C GLY A 58 7.12 -2.28 9.00
N VAL A 59 8.10 -1.85 9.79
CA VAL A 59 8.55 -0.44 9.79
C VAL A 59 9.21 -0.07 8.47
N ILE A 60 10.04 -0.96 7.92
CA ILE A 60 10.65 -0.76 6.59
C ILE A 60 9.58 -0.78 5.50
N GLY A 61 8.61 -1.69 5.59
CA GLY A 61 7.49 -1.79 4.65
C GLY A 61 6.59 -0.55 4.66
N CYS A 62 6.30 0.00 5.84
CA CYS A 62 5.57 1.25 6.00
C CYS A 62 6.35 2.39 5.32
N GLY A 63 7.63 2.57 5.67
CA GLY A 63 8.46 3.62 5.09
C GLY A 63 8.63 3.51 3.57
N GLY A 64 8.84 2.29 3.06
CA GLY A 64 8.99 2.03 1.63
C GLY A 64 7.72 2.29 0.83
N PHE A 65 6.57 1.78 1.28
CA PHE A 65 5.28 2.03 0.61
C PHE A 65 4.81 3.47 0.77
N ALA A 66 5.09 4.12 1.90
CA ALA A 66 4.81 5.55 2.08
C ALA A 66 5.62 6.42 1.12
N ALA A 67 6.93 6.16 1.00
CA ALA A 67 7.80 6.89 0.07
C ALA A 67 7.42 6.62 -1.40
N PHE A 68 7.07 5.38 -1.75
CA PHE A 68 6.62 5.03 -3.09
C PHE A 68 5.28 5.70 -3.44
N SER A 69 4.29 5.64 -2.55
CA SER A 69 3.01 6.33 -2.76
C SER A 69 3.19 7.84 -2.89
N ALA A 70 4.05 8.46 -2.07
CA ALA A 70 4.34 9.89 -2.18
C ALA A 70 4.99 10.26 -3.53
N ALA A 71 5.91 9.43 -4.02
CA ALA A 71 6.56 9.64 -5.30
C ALA A 71 5.60 9.45 -6.49
N ILE A 72 4.71 8.46 -6.43
CA ILE A 72 3.68 8.22 -7.46
C ILE A 72 2.68 9.38 -7.48
N ASP A 73 2.21 9.83 -6.32
CA ASP A 73 1.28 10.97 -6.21
C ASP A 73 1.91 12.26 -6.77
N TYR A 74 3.21 12.47 -6.54
CA TYR A 74 3.96 13.57 -7.13
C TYR A 74 4.13 13.44 -8.65
N TYR A 75 4.23 12.22 -9.19
CA TYR A 75 4.41 12.00 -10.63
C TYR A 75 3.10 12.01 -11.42
N LEU A 76 1.98 11.58 -10.82
CA LEU A 76 0.66 11.54 -11.47
C LEU A 76 -0.14 12.84 -11.35
N ARG A 77 0.34 13.81 -10.57
CA ARG A 77 -0.27 15.13 -10.37
C ARG A 77 0.38 16.19 -11.24
#